data_AF-A0A7J4VXT2-F1
#
_entry.id   AF-A0A7J4VXT2-F1
#
_cell.length_a   1.000
_cell.length_b   1.000
_cell.length_c   1.000
_cell.angle_alpha   90.00
_cell.angle_beta   90.00
_cell.angle_gamma   90.00
#
_symmetry.space_group_name_H-M   'P 1'
#
loop_
_entity.id
_entity.type
_entity.pdbx_description
1 polymer ?
#
loop_
_entity_poly.entity_id
_entity_poly.type
_entity_poly.pdbx_seq_one_letter_code
_entity_poly.pdbx_strand_id
1 'polypeptide(L)'
;MQPGKAIDVDWEVEAVLAWHDEDPKAAIATLLEDIRHLREQLALADRALSRGMVRGWRPQPSRRHHELKPLPHSKTELTSS
;
A
#
# COMPACT_ATOMS: atom_id res chain seq x y z
N MET A 1 -3.47 7.34 16.29
CA MET A 1 -4.23 7.49 15.04
C MET A 1 -3.54 8.60 14.24
N GLN A 2 -2.75 8.27 13.22
CA GLN A 2 -2.02 9.29 12.45
C GLN A 2 -2.89 9.77 11.26
N PRO A 3 -3.31 11.04 11.22
CA PRO A 3 -4.13 11.59 10.15
C PRO A 3 -3.26 12.04 8.95
N GLY A 4 -2.46 11.11 8.41
CA GLY A 4 -1.57 11.39 7.26
C GLY A 4 -1.53 10.30 6.19
N LYS A 5 -2.11 9.12 6.46
CA LYS A 5 -2.08 7.97 5.54
C LYS A 5 -3.41 7.71 4.83
N ALA A 6 -4.52 8.13 5.41
CA ALA A 6 -5.85 7.96 4.82
C ALA A 6 -6.06 8.88 3.60
N ILE A 7 -5.53 10.11 3.68
CA ILE A 7 -5.63 11.11 2.61
C ILE A 7 -4.94 10.71 1.31
N ASP A 8 -3.98 9.79 1.37
CA ASP A 8 -3.23 9.30 0.20
C ASP A 8 -4.00 8.20 -0.53
N VAL A 9 -4.50 7.22 0.21
CA VAL A 9 -5.21 6.07 -0.37
C VAL A 9 -6.52 6.49 -1.02
N ASP A 10 -7.29 7.37 -0.37
CA ASP A 10 -8.57 7.83 -0.93
C ASP A 10 -8.33 8.61 -2.25
N TRP A 11 -7.32 9.48 -2.28
CA TRP A 11 -6.92 10.19 -3.50
C TRP A 11 -6.43 9.24 -4.61
N GLU A 12 -5.60 8.25 -4.27
CA GLU A 12 -5.12 7.24 -5.22
C GLU A 12 -6.28 6.41 -5.80
N VAL A 13 -7.25 6.05 -4.98
CA VAL A 13 -8.46 5.32 -5.41
C VAL A 13 -9.26 6.17 -6.38
N GLU A 14 -9.52 7.44 -6.05
CA GLU A 14 -10.23 8.36 -6.95
C GLU A 14 -9.47 8.59 -8.27
N ALA A 15 -8.14 8.71 -8.22
CA ALA A 15 -7.33 8.85 -9.43
C ALA A 15 -7.41 7.62 -10.34
N VAL A 16 -7.41 6.41 -9.77
CA VAL A 16 -7.57 5.17 -10.53
C VAL A 16 -9.00 5.08 -11.09
N LEU A 17 -10.02 5.38 -10.30
CA LEU A 17 -11.41 5.38 -10.77
C LEU A 17 -11.63 6.37 -11.92
N ALA A 18 -11.09 7.58 -11.82
CA ALA A 18 -11.19 8.59 -12.88
C ALA A 18 -10.55 8.11 -14.21
N TRP A 19 -9.54 7.25 -14.14
CA TRP A 19 -8.90 6.67 -15.33
C TRP A 19 -9.75 5.57 -16.00
N HIS A 20 -10.72 5.02 -15.27
CA HIS A 20 -11.60 3.94 -15.70
C HIS A 20 -13.06 4.39 -15.86
N ASP A 21 -13.30 5.66 -16.20
CA ASP A 21 -14.65 6.23 -16.36
C ASP A 21 -15.54 6.00 -15.12
N GLU A 22 -14.94 6.06 -13.93
CA GLU A 22 -15.57 5.75 -12.65
C GLU A 22 -16.14 4.32 -12.54
N ASP A 23 -15.74 3.37 -13.40
CA ASP A 23 -16.11 1.95 -13.31
C ASP A 23 -15.18 1.21 -12.33
N PRO A 24 -15.65 0.86 -11.11
CA PRO A 24 -14.81 0.20 -10.13
C PRO A 24 -14.45 -1.23 -10.52
N LYS A 25 -15.29 -1.90 -11.34
CA LYS A 25 -15.03 -3.27 -11.78
C LYS A 25 -13.91 -3.30 -12.81
N ALA A 26 -13.91 -2.35 -13.76
CA ALA A 26 -12.83 -2.20 -14.73
C ALA A 26 -11.50 -1.88 -14.02
N ALA A 27 -11.50 -0.94 -13.07
CA ALA A 27 -10.33 -0.60 -12.27
C ALA A 27 -9.76 -1.81 -11.49
N ILE A 28 -10.62 -2.55 -10.78
CA ILE A 28 -10.19 -3.73 -10.02
C ILE A 28 -9.67 -4.83 -10.96
N ALA A 29 -10.30 -5.03 -12.12
CA ALA A 29 -9.85 -6.02 -13.10
C ALA A 29 -8.43 -5.71 -13.60
N THR A 30 -8.13 -4.45 -13.93
CA THR A 30 -6.80 -4.00 -14.33
C THR A 30 -5.77 -4.21 -13.21
N LEU A 31 -6.09 -3.82 -11.97
CA LEU A 31 -5.17 -4.03 -10.83
C LEU A 31 -4.88 -5.52 -10.57
N LEU A 32 -5.88 -6.39 -10.72
CA LEU A 32 -5.68 -7.84 -10.59
C LEU A 32 -4.79 -8.39 -11.71
N GLU A 33 -4.93 -7.89 -12.92
CA GLU A 33 -4.07 -8.23 -14.04
C GLU A 33 -2.62 -7.77 -13.81
N ASP A 34 -2.43 -6.54 -13.34
CA ASP A 34 -1.11 -6.00 -12.99
C ASP A 34 -0.44 -6.83 -11.89
N ILE A 35 -1.17 -7.22 -10.84
CA ILE A 35 -0.64 -8.08 -9.77
C ILE A 35 -0.21 -9.44 -10.32
N ARG A 36 -1.01 -10.03 -11.22
CA ARG A 36 -0.67 -11.30 -11.86
C ARG A 36 0.60 -11.15 -12.70
N HIS A 37 0.69 -10.08 -13.49
CA HIS A 37 1.87 -9.79 -14.31
C HIS A 37 3.13 -9.60 -13.45
N LEU A 38 3.05 -8.83 -12.36
CA LEU A 38 4.16 -8.62 -11.42
C LEU A 38 4.61 -9.93 -10.76
N ARG A 39 3.67 -10.82 -10.42
CA ARG A 39 3.99 -12.15 -9.89
C ARG A 39 4.70 -13.03 -10.91
N GLU A 40 4.29 -12.97 -12.18
CA GLU A 40 4.95 -13.66 -13.27
C GLU A 40 6.36 -13.13 -13.50
N GLN A 41 6.55 -11.80 -13.53
CA GLN A 41 7.87 -11.17 -13.61
C GLN A 41 8.77 -11.58 -12.44
N LEU A 42 8.24 -11.63 -11.22
CA LEU A 42 9.00 -12.06 -10.06
C LEU A 42 9.38 -13.54 -10.16
N ALA A 43 8.49 -14.41 -10.64
CA ALA A 43 8.79 -15.83 -10.85
C ALA A 43 9.85 -16.04 -11.94
N LEU A 44 9.80 -15.24 -13.01
CA LEU A 44 10.82 -15.25 -14.06
C LEU A 44 12.17 -14.75 -13.55
N ALA A 45 12.18 -13.65 -12.80
CA ALA A 45 13.38 -13.12 -12.15
C ALA A 45 13.97 -14.13 -11.17
N ASP A 46 13.15 -14.73 -10.31
CA ASP A 46 13.57 -15.77 -9.37
C ASP A 46 14.20 -16.97 -10.09
N ARG A 47 13.58 -17.45 -11.19
CA ARG A 47 14.14 -18.52 -12.03
C ARG A 47 15.44 -18.13 -12.73
N ALA A 48 15.57 -16.89 -13.20
CA ALA A 48 16.80 -16.39 -13.81
C ALA A 48 17.93 -16.24 -12.79
N LEU A 49 17.59 -15.81 -11.57
CA LEU A 49 18.52 -15.59 -10.46
C LEU A 49 18.91 -16.90 -9.73
N SER A 50 18.07 -17.93 -9.81
CA SER A 50 18.25 -19.27 -9.20
C SER A 50 19.40 -20.10 -9.78
N ARG A 51 19.97 -19.72 -10.94
CA ARG A 51 21.04 -20.50 -11.58
C ARG A 51 22.47 -20.14 -11.14
N GLY A 52 22.62 -19.23 -10.17
CA GLY A 52 23.90 -19.08 -9.46
C GLY A 52 24.22 -17.75 -8.79
N MET A 53 23.36 -16.73 -8.81
CA MET A 53 23.78 -15.37 -8.41
C MET A 53 23.22 -14.85 -7.08
N VAL A 54 22.21 -15.48 -6.46
CA VAL A 54 21.59 -14.90 -5.26
C VAL A 54 21.38 -15.91 -4.13
N ARG A 55 22.48 -16.37 -3.53
CA ARG A 55 22.40 -17.04 -2.21
C ARG A 55 21.89 -16.03 -1.17
N GLY A 56 20.61 -16.14 -0.81
CA GLY A 56 20.07 -15.52 0.42
C GLY A 56 19.11 -14.33 0.23
N TRP A 57 18.72 -13.97 -0.98
CA TRP A 57 17.71 -12.92 -1.15
C TRP A 57 16.30 -13.48 -1.02
N ARG A 58 15.58 -13.06 0.03
CA ARG A 58 14.14 -13.28 0.20
C ARG A 58 13.45 -11.91 0.14
N PRO A 59 12.57 -11.64 -0.84
CA PRO A 59 11.79 -10.40 -0.84
C PRO A 59 10.86 -10.39 0.37
N GLN A 60 11.05 -9.41 1.26
CA GLN A 60 10.17 -9.18 2.40
C GLN A 60 9.30 -7.96 2.08
N PRO A 61 7.98 -8.12 1.85
CA PRO A 61 7.08 -6.99 1.83
C PRO A 61 7.03 -6.43 3.25
N SER A 62 7.82 -5.39 3.52
CA SER A 62 7.89 -4.77 4.85
C SER A 62 6.63 -3.97 5.12
N ARG A 63 5.56 -4.62 5.57
CA ARG A 63 4.46 -3.95 6.26
C ARG A 63 4.86 -3.77 7.72
N ARG A 64 5.77 -2.84 8.01
CA ARG A 64 6.01 -2.39 9.38
C ARG A 64 4.93 -1.38 9.74
N HIS A 65 3.89 -1.85 10.44
CA HIS A 65 2.96 -0.97 11.15
C HIS A 65 3.65 -0.56 12.45
N HIS A 66 4.30 0.60 12.47
CA HIS A 66 4.99 1.10 13.65
C HIS A 66 3.94 1.48 14.71
N GLU A 67 3.90 0.71 15.78
CA GLU A 67 3.19 1.01 17.02
C GLU A 67 3.76 2.30 17.63
N LEU A 68 3.18 3.44 17.29
CA LEU A 68 3.43 4.68 18.01
C LEU A 68 2.36 4.85 19.09
N LYS A 69 2.79 4.54 20.31
CA LYS A 69 2.18 4.88 21.59
C LYS A 69 1.76 6.36 21.58
N PRO A 70 0.48 6.72 21.79
CA PRO A 70 0.07 8.11 21.80
C PRO A 70 0.67 8.85 23.01
N LEU A 71 1.21 10.06 22.75
CA LEU A 71 1.72 10.98 23.75
C LEU A 71 0.56 11.71 24.45
N PRO A 72 0.66 11.99 25.76
CA PRO A 72 -0.36 12.73 26.49
C PRO A 72 -0.21 14.23 26.22
N HIS A 73 -1.21 14.84 25.60
CA HIS A 73 -1.33 16.30 25.56
C HIS A 73 -2.60 16.71 26.30
N SER A 74 -2.32 17.25 27.47
CA SER A 74 -3.18 17.88 28.45
C SER A 74 -3.69 19.24 27.97
N LYS A 75 -4.77 19.69 28.63
CA LYS A 75 -5.20 21.09 28.84
C LYS A 75 -5.90 21.74 27.62
N THR A 76 -6.94 22.56 27.74
CA THR A 76 -7.59 23.24 28.86
C THR A 76 -8.92 23.81 28.35
N GLU A 77 -9.90 23.95 29.26
CA GLU A 77 -10.88 25.05 29.29
C GLU A 77 -11.85 25.25 28.11
N LEU A 78 -13.11 24.91 28.34
CA LEU A 78 -14.19 25.86 28.07
C LEU A 78 -15.18 25.87 29.24
N THR A 79 -15.22 27.03 29.87
CA THR A 79 -16.15 27.51 30.88
C THR A 79 -17.58 27.63 30.35
N SER A 80 -18.55 27.39 31.25
CA SER A 80 -19.94 27.87 31.20
C SER A 80 -20.81 27.33 30.05
N SER A 81 -22.09 26.99 30.26
CA SER A 81 -23.06 27.59 31.17
C SER A 81 -24.18 26.63 31.55
#